data_AF-S3MYU0-F1
#
_entry.id   AF-S3MYU0-F1
#
_cell.length_a   1.000
_cell.length_b   1.000
_cell.length_c   1.000
_cell.angle_alpha   90.00
_cell.angle_beta   90.00
_cell.angle_gamma   90.00
#
_symmetry.space_group_name_H-M   'P 1'
#
loop_
_entity.id
_entity.type
_entity.pdbx_description
1 polymer ?
#
loop_
_entity_poly.entity_id
_entity_poly.type
_entity_poly.pdbx_seq_one_letter_code
_entity_poly.pdbx_strand_id
1 'polypeptide(L)'
;MKYYKFYILLAVTLIVTAGIFAFFKPDQVTASSQINTVHQPNHFLSSKSSESGFPRENLNITKNQLEDAKKETILFHEVQDNDLNSSERVFASKSKNGMAINYNQNIIETKKIGDVVKFQMLEYGLNRSGKIVDIEKVDDDIIRWRGEFDQKIPERNYFTITQSHKDRYTIIQVYSDVGNYIAEIKNGQGRVQTMDQGIEDQELHDH
;
A
#
# COMPACT_ATOMS: atom_id res chain seq x y z
N MET A 1 -18.58 -15.42 -67.02
CA MET A 1 -18.75 -15.99 -65.66
C MET A 1 -17.41 -16.06 -64.90
N LYS A 2 -16.84 -14.92 -64.46
CA LYS A 2 -15.54 -14.91 -63.72
C LYS A 2 -15.56 -14.22 -62.34
N TYR A 3 -16.67 -13.60 -61.94
CA TYR A 3 -16.74 -12.84 -60.67
C TYR A 3 -17.67 -13.44 -59.60
N TYR A 4 -18.48 -14.45 -59.94
CA TYR A 4 -19.40 -15.13 -59.02
C TYR A 4 -18.70 -15.73 -57.78
N LYS A 5 -17.50 -16.29 -57.95
CA LYS A 5 -16.70 -16.83 -56.84
C LYS A 5 -16.22 -15.74 -55.88
N PHE A 6 -16.00 -14.51 -56.38
CA PHE A 6 -15.56 -13.37 -55.57
C PHE A 6 -16.69 -12.82 -54.71
N TYR A 7 -17.91 -12.78 -55.24
CA TYR A 7 -19.10 -12.35 -54.48
C TYR A 7 -19.49 -13.35 -53.39
N ILE A 8 -19.32 -14.66 -53.62
CA ILE A 8 -19.53 -15.67 -52.58
C ILE A 8 -18.50 -15.52 -51.46
N LEU A 9 -17.22 -15.32 -51.81
CA LEU A 9 -16.17 -15.18 -50.81
C LEU A 9 -16.42 -13.95 -49.94
N LEU A 10 -16.79 -12.81 -50.53
CA LEU A 10 -17.12 -11.58 -49.80
C LEU A 10 -18.33 -11.75 -48.87
N ALA A 11 -19.37 -12.48 -49.31
CA ALA A 11 -20.55 -12.75 -48.50
C ALA A 11 -20.23 -13.64 -47.29
N VAL A 12 -19.36 -14.64 -47.44
CA VAL A 12 -18.93 -15.51 -46.34
C VAL A 12 -18.12 -14.73 -45.30
N THR A 13 -17.21 -13.84 -45.73
CA THR A 13 -16.39 -13.04 -44.79
C THR A 13 -17.24 -12.09 -43.94
N LEU A 14 -18.30 -11.51 -44.52
CA LEU A 14 -19.24 -10.63 -43.81
C LEU A 14 -20.07 -11.38 -42.76
N ILE A 15 -20.50 -12.61 -43.05
CA ILE A 15 -21.26 -13.43 -42.10
C ILE A 15 -20.38 -13.84 -40.92
N VAL A 16 -19.11 -14.19 -41.16
CA VAL A 16 -18.17 -14.57 -40.09
C VAL A 16 -17.84 -13.37 -39.19
N THR A 17 -17.62 -12.18 -39.75
CA THR A 17 -17.36 -10.97 -38.93
C THR A 17 -18.58 -10.52 -38.12
N ALA A 18 -19.80 -10.63 -38.65
CA ALA A 18 -21.02 -10.36 -37.89
C ALA A 18 -21.26 -11.39 -36.77
N GLY A 19 -20.92 -12.67 -37.00
CA GLY A 19 -20.99 -13.72 -35.98
C GLY A 19 -20.02 -13.52 -34.82
N ILE A 20 -18.78 -13.08 -35.11
CA ILE A 20 -17.79 -12.78 -34.07
C ILE A 20 -18.23 -11.55 -33.24
N PHE A 21 -18.77 -10.51 -33.86
CA PHE A 21 -19.31 -9.35 -33.13
C PHE A 21 -20.55 -9.67 -32.28
N ALA A 22 -21.39 -10.63 -32.70
CA ALA A 22 -22.53 -11.06 -31.89
C ALA A 22 -22.12 -11.92 -30.68
N PHE A 23 -20.98 -12.62 -30.75
CA PHE A 23 -20.43 -13.43 -29.65
C PHE A 23 -19.62 -12.60 -28.63
N PHE A 24 -19.08 -11.44 -29.03
CA PHE A 24 -18.40 -10.49 -28.14
C PHE A 24 -19.32 -9.31 -27.75
N LYS A 25 -20.49 -9.60 -27.17
CA LYS A 25 -21.25 -8.57 -26.44
C LYS A 25 -20.65 -8.41 -25.04
N PRO A 26 -20.19 -7.21 -24.64
CA PRO A 26 -19.93 -6.93 -23.23
C PRO A 26 -21.24 -6.95 -22.46
N ASP A 27 -21.31 -7.72 -21.38
CA ASP A 27 -22.47 -7.79 -20.49
C ASP A 27 -22.82 -6.38 -19.99
N GLN A 28 -23.92 -5.83 -20.51
CA GLN A 28 -24.60 -4.70 -19.89
C GLN A 28 -25.45 -5.25 -18.75
N VAL A 29 -24.84 -5.39 -17.57
CA VAL A 29 -25.56 -5.69 -16.34
C VAL A 29 -26.38 -4.46 -15.96
N THR A 30 -27.65 -4.48 -16.35
CA THR A 30 -28.66 -3.53 -15.88
C THR A 30 -29.24 -4.09 -14.58
N ALA A 31 -29.36 -3.21 -13.58
CA ALA A 31 -29.78 -3.48 -12.22
C ALA A 31 -31.07 -4.31 -12.10
N SER A 32 -31.07 -5.25 -11.15
CA SER A 32 -32.29 -5.73 -10.50
C SER A 32 -32.09 -5.64 -8.99
N SER A 33 -32.97 -4.87 -8.34
CA SER A 33 -33.09 -4.79 -6.89
C SER A 33 -33.86 -6.00 -6.37
N GLN A 34 -33.29 -6.72 -5.41
CA GLN A 34 -34.07 -7.38 -4.37
C GLN A 34 -33.26 -7.47 -3.08
N ILE A 35 -33.99 -7.28 -1.98
CA ILE A 35 -33.60 -6.77 -0.67
C ILE A 35 -33.42 -7.92 0.34
N ASN A 36 -32.52 -7.70 1.33
CA ASN A 36 -32.31 -8.41 2.62
C ASN A 36 -31.56 -9.77 2.58
N THR A 37 -30.53 -10.05 3.39
CA THR A 37 -30.36 -9.75 4.83
C THR A 37 -28.90 -9.52 5.29
N VAL A 38 -28.74 -8.46 6.09
CA VAL A 38 -27.94 -8.32 7.34
C VAL A 38 -26.51 -8.91 7.37
N HIS A 39 -25.50 -8.05 7.20
CA HIS A 39 -24.39 -7.84 8.15
C HIS A 39 -23.94 -6.37 7.99
N GLN A 40 -24.24 -5.55 8.99
CA GLN A 40 -23.75 -4.17 9.10
C GLN A 40 -22.27 -4.17 9.50
N PRO A 41 -21.37 -3.53 8.75
CA PRO A 41 -20.33 -2.71 9.33
C PRO A 41 -20.85 -1.28 9.42
N ASN A 42 -20.68 -0.69 10.59
CA ASN A 42 -21.19 0.63 10.95
C ASN A 42 -20.90 1.69 9.87
N HIS A 43 -21.97 2.33 9.39
CA HIS A 43 -21.90 3.63 8.74
C HIS A 43 -21.30 4.63 9.74
N PHE A 44 -20.00 4.90 9.61
CA PHE A 44 -19.44 6.10 10.19
C PHE A 44 -19.69 7.27 9.25
N LEU A 45 -20.25 8.31 9.85
CA LEU A 45 -20.63 9.58 9.26
C LEU A 45 -19.54 10.11 8.34
N SER A 46 -19.96 10.48 7.12
CA SER A 46 -19.23 11.42 6.27
C SER A 46 -19.02 12.70 7.09
N SER A 47 -17.81 12.86 7.64
CA SER A 47 -17.36 14.13 8.18
C SER A 47 -17.23 15.10 7.01
N LYS A 48 -17.76 16.31 7.22
CA LYS A 48 -17.60 17.45 6.32
C LYS A 48 -16.14 17.54 5.88
N SER A 49 -15.93 17.55 4.57
CA SER A 49 -14.65 17.81 3.92
C SER A 49 -14.03 19.10 4.45
N SER A 50 -13.04 18.98 5.34
CA SER A 50 -12.03 20.03 5.48
C SER A 50 -11.12 19.97 4.25
N GLU A 51 -10.68 21.13 3.78
CA GLU A 51 -10.02 21.36 2.49
C GLU A 51 -8.73 20.56 2.25
N SER A 52 -8.18 19.85 3.25
CA SER A 52 -6.89 19.19 3.10
C SER A 52 -6.98 17.86 2.32
N GLY A 53 -8.13 17.17 2.35
CA GLY A 53 -8.37 15.90 1.65
C GLY A 53 -7.30 14.83 1.92
N PHE A 54 -6.54 14.97 3.01
CA PHE A 54 -5.55 14.02 3.50
C PHE A 54 -6.21 13.07 4.51
N PRO A 55 -5.57 11.93 4.81
CA PRO A 55 -6.05 11.00 5.83
C PRO A 55 -6.29 11.65 7.20
N ARG A 56 -5.46 12.62 7.58
CA ARG A 56 -5.61 13.42 8.79
C ARG A 56 -5.82 14.89 8.45
N GLU A 57 -6.86 15.49 9.01
CA GLU A 57 -7.31 16.83 8.61
C GLU A 57 -6.32 17.95 8.99
N ASN A 58 -5.62 17.81 10.13
CA ASN A 58 -4.75 18.85 10.70
C ASN A 58 -3.33 18.32 10.95
N LEU A 59 -2.49 18.34 9.91
CA LEU A 59 -1.05 18.12 10.08
C LEU A 59 -0.43 19.39 10.64
N ASN A 60 0.09 19.35 11.87
CA ASN A 60 0.77 20.48 12.51
C ASN A 60 2.19 20.66 11.95
N ILE A 61 2.29 21.01 10.66
CA ILE A 61 3.54 21.17 9.92
C ILE A 61 3.57 22.48 9.14
N THR A 62 4.78 22.99 8.88
CA THR A 62 4.95 24.21 8.09
C THR A 62 4.62 23.97 6.61
N LYS A 63 4.33 25.06 5.87
CA LYS A 63 4.04 24.98 4.43
C LYS A 63 5.17 24.35 3.62
N ASN A 64 6.43 24.65 3.96
CA ASN A 64 7.58 24.07 3.27
C ASN A 64 7.67 22.56 3.51
N GLN A 65 7.55 22.13 4.77
CA GLN A 65 7.53 20.70 5.12
C GLN A 65 6.39 19.95 4.43
N LEU A 66 5.21 20.57 4.31
CA LEU A 66 4.08 20.00 3.60
C LEU A 66 4.38 19.80 2.11
N GLU A 67 4.96 20.81 1.45
CA GLU A 67 5.30 20.72 0.02
C GLU A 67 6.41 19.70 -0.26
N ASP A 68 7.39 19.59 0.65
CA ASP A 68 8.44 18.57 0.55
C ASP A 68 7.86 17.17 0.74
N ALA A 69 7.02 16.97 1.78
CA ALA A 69 6.39 15.67 2.06
C ALA A 69 5.47 15.19 0.93
N LYS A 70 4.73 16.10 0.29
CA LYS A 70 3.88 15.76 -0.87
C LYS A 70 4.69 15.21 -2.05
N LYS A 71 5.84 15.82 -2.34
CA LYS A 71 6.70 15.46 -3.49
C LYS A 71 7.51 14.19 -3.23
N GLU A 72 7.89 13.95 -1.99
CA GLU A 72 8.69 12.78 -1.63
C GLU A 72 7.89 11.50 -1.87
N THR A 73 8.52 10.52 -2.50
CA THR A 73 7.91 9.20 -2.75
C THR A 73 8.62 8.10 -1.96
N ILE A 74 9.89 8.29 -1.62
CA ILE A 74 10.68 7.36 -0.84
C ILE A 74 10.22 7.45 0.62
N LEU A 75 9.70 6.36 1.17
CA LEU A 75 9.07 6.40 2.49
C LEU A 75 10.08 6.58 3.63
N PHE A 76 11.26 6.02 3.48
CA PHE A 76 12.34 6.09 4.46
C PHE A 76 13.69 6.00 3.75
N HIS A 77 14.73 6.51 4.42
CA HIS A 77 16.09 6.48 3.92
C HIS A 77 16.98 5.69 4.86
N GLU A 78 17.84 4.86 4.29
CA GLU A 78 18.90 4.15 5.01
C GLU A 78 19.87 5.15 5.66
N VAL A 79 20.26 4.86 6.90
CA VAL A 79 21.24 5.63 7.68
C VAL A 79 22.21 4.69 8.38
N GLN A 80 23.29 5.23 8.94
CA GLN A 80 24.20 4.40 9.72
C GLN A 80 23.63 4.14 11.11
N ASP A 81 23.99 3.01 11.70
CA ASP A 81 23.56 2.65 13.06
C ASP A 81 23.94 3.70 14.12
N ASN A 82 25.06 4.39 13.92
CA ASN A 82 25.55 5.43 14.82
C ASN A 82 24.71 6.72 14.75
N ASP A 83 23.90 6.89 13.71
CA ASP A 83 23.01 8.04 13.52
C ASP A 83 21.66 7.84 14.25
N LEU A 84 21.42 6.64 14.78
CA LEU A 84 20.23 6.34 15.60
C LEU A 84 20.43 6.85 17.03
N ASN A 85 19.50 7.66 17.51
CA ASN A 85 19.47 8.17 18.87
C ASN A 85 19.24 7.01 19.85
N SER A 86 20.30 6.67 20.60
CA SER A 86 20.31 5.53 21.51
C SER A 86 19.22 5.54 22.59
N SER A 87 18.72 6.72 22.97
CA SER A 87 17.68 6.93 23.99
C SER A 87 16.25 6.68 23.49
N GLU A 88 16.04 6.56 22.18
CA GLU A 88 14.72 6.42 21.57
C GLU A 88 14.44 4.99 21.07
N ARG A 89 15.35 4.05 21.36
CA ARG A 89 15.27 2.63 20.96
C ARG A 89 14.25 1.86 21.82
N VAL A 90 12.98 2.20 21.69
CA VAL A 90 11.86 1.37 22.17
C VAL A 90 11.33 0.62 20.97
N PHE A 91 12.09 -0.40 20.55
CA PHE A 91 11.62 -1.36 19.57
C PHE A 91 11.09 -2.58 20.30
N ALA A 92 9.91 -3.06 19.92
CA ALA A 92 9.32 -4.31 20.34
C ALA A 92 10.23 -5.47 19.94
N SER A 93 10.91 -5.37 18.79
CA SER A 93 12.03 -6.26 18.46
C SER A 93 13.25 -5.92 19.32
N LYS A 94 13.70 -6.89 20.13
CA LYS A 94 14.94 -6.77 20.92
C LYS A 94 16.20 -6.90 20.07
N SER A 95 16.05 -7.29 18.80
CA SER A 95 17.17 -7.46 17.88
C SER A 95 17.74 -6.11 17.48
N LYS A 96 19.07 -5.99 17.51
CA LYS A 96 19.78 -4.86 16.90
C LYS A 96 20.09 -5.10 15.42
N ASN A 97 19.66 -6.24 14.89
CA ASN A 97 19.95 -6.63 13.52
C ASN A 97 19.00 -5.91 12.56
N GLY A 98 19.53 -5.59 11.38
CA GLY A 98 18.75 -5.00 10.29
C GLY A 98 19.17 -3.58 9.91
N MET A 99 18.61 -3.10 8.81
CA MET A 99 18.95 -1.84 8.17
C MET A 99 18.35 -0.66 8.96
N ALA A 100 19.21 0.23 9.47
CA ALA A 100 18.79 1.45 10.16
C ALA A 100 18.18 2.46 9.18
N ILE A 101 17.09 3.12 9.60
CA ILE A 101 16.35 4.06 8.74
C ILE A 101 15.93 5.34 9.46
N ASN A 102 15.86 6.43 8.71
CA ASN A 102 15.14 7.66 9.05
C ASN A 102 13.81 7.73 8.29
N TYR A 103 12.78 8.20 8.98
CA TYR A 103 11.40 8.23 8.51
C TYR A 103 10.74 9.57 8.84
N ASN A 104 10.13 10.19 7.84
CA ASN A 104 9.29 11.37 8.02
C ASN A 104 7.82 10.97 7.91
N GLN A 105 7.13 10.89 9.05
CA GLN A 105 5.71 10.55 9.15
C GLN A 105 4.78 11.39 8.25
N ASN A 106 5.20 12.62 7.94
CA ASN A 106 4.39 13.51 7.11
C ASN A 106 4.34 13.06 5.65
N ILE A 107 5.31 12.25 5.19
CA ILE A 107 5.30 11.73 3.82
C ILE A 107 4.05 10.90 3.60
N ILE A 108 3.79 9.88 4.44
CA ILE A 108 2.61 9.02 4.26
C ILE A 108 1.29 9.75 4.57
N GLU A 109 1.30 10.65 5.56
CA GLU A 109 0.14 11.45 5.96
C GLU A 109 -0.33 12.41 4.86
N THR A 110 0.52 12.68 3.85
CA THR A 110 0.13 13.49 2.68
C THR A 110 -0.32 12.65 1.48
N LYS A 111 -0.29 11.32 1.59
CA LYS A 111 -0.68 10.41 0.49
C LYS A 111 -2.17 10.08 0.53
N LYS A 112 -2.74 9.96 -0.66
CA LYS A 112 -4.12 9.59 -0.94
C LYS A 112 -4.15 8.27 -1.72
N ILE A 113 -5.34 7.68 -1.82
CA ILE A 113 -5.56 6.53 -2.70
C ILE A 113 -5.18 6.93 -4.13
N GLY A 114 -4.35 6.09 -4.76
CA GLY A 114 -3.78 6.29 -6.10
C GLY A 114 -2.37 6.88 -6.09
N ASP A 115 -1.93 7.50 -5.00
CA ASP A 115 -0.58 8.08 -4.91
C ASP A 115 0.49 6.99 -4.87
N VAL A 116 1.66 7.33 -5.45
CA VAL A 116 2.81 6.43 -5.51
C VAL A 116 3.71 6.64 -4.29
N VAL A 117 4.16 5.53 -3.73
CA VAL A 117 5.21 5.45 -2.71
C VAL A 117 6.30 4.48 -3.18
N LYS A 118 7.49 4.61 -2.62
CA LYS A 118 8.68 3.85 -3.00
C LYS A 118 9.41 3.32 -1.78
N PHE A 119 9.81 2.07 -1.87
CA PHE A 119 10.64 1.38 -0.90
C PHE A 119 12.03 1.19 -1.50
N GLN A 120 13.06 1.69 -0.82
CA GLN A 120 14.47 1.55 -1.20
C GLN A 120 15.22 0.85 -0.08
N MET A 121 15.30 -0.48 -0.17
CA MET A 121 16.00 -1.35 0.76
C MET A 121 17.08 -2.10 -0.02
N LEU A 122 18.17 -1.40 -0.34
CA LEU A 122 19.18 -1.90 -1.26
C LEU A 122 19.94 -3.11 -0.71
N GLU A 123 20.21 -3.13 0.61
CA GLU A 123 20.78 -4.29 1.31
C GLU A 123 19.93 -5.56 1.13
N TYR A 124 18.61 -5.39 1.04
CA TYR A 124 17.65 -6.49 0.86
C TYR A 124 17.24 -6.72 -0.61
N GLY A 125 17.86 -6.02 -1.57
CA GLY A 125 17.53 -6.16 -2.98
C GLY A 125 16.13 -5.66 -3.38
N LEU A 126 15.47 -4.85 -2.55
CA LEU A 126 14.17 -4.28 -2.86
C LEU A 126 14.29 -2.79 -3.23
N ASN A 127 13.92 -2.45 -4.45
CA ASN A 127 13.80 -1.05 -4.91
C ASN A 127 12.55 -0.94 -5.78
N ARG A 128 11.40 -0.68 -5.15
CA ARG A 128 10.10 -0.79 -5.83
C ARG A 128 9.15 0.34 -5.48
N SER A 129 8.37 0.72 -6.48
CA SER A 129 7.23 1.61 -6.35
C SER A 129 5.94 0.82 -6.20
N GLY A 130 4.99 1.39 -5.49
CA GLY A 130 3.64 0.88 -5.36
C GLY A 130 2.65 2.01 -5.14
N LYS A 131 1.37 1.70 -5.32
CA LYS A 131 0.28 2.65 -5.18
C LYS A 131 -0.50 2.39 -3.90
N ILE A 132 -0.89 3.45 -3.22
CA ILE A 132 -1.86 3.34 -2.13
C ILE A 132 -3.21 2.95 -2.75
N VAL A 133 -3.81 1.87 -2.28
CA VAL A 133 -5.10 1.38 -2.78
C VAL A 133 -6.21 1.47 -1.75
N ASP A 134 -5.85 1.56 -0.46
CA ASP A 134 -6.81 1.68 0.63
C ASP A 134 -6.20 2.45 1.81
N ILE A 135 -7.07 3.18 2.53
CA ILE A 135 -6.73 3.96 3.72
C ILE A 135 -7.84 3.76 4.75
N GLU A 136 -7.48 3.10 5.84
CA GLU A 136 -8.39 2.73 6.91
C GLU A 136 -8.07 3.55 8.16
N LYS A 137 -9.08 4.22 8.73
CA LYS A 137 -9.01 4.78 10.07
C LYS A 137 -9.28 3.65 11.08
N VAL A 138 -8.22 3.11 11.67
CA VAL A 138 -8.29 2.00 12.63
C VAL A 138 -8.83 2.48 13.98
N ASP A 139 -8.40 3.67 14.39
CA ASP A 139 -8.85 4.37 15.59
C ASP A 139 -8.74 5.89 15.38
N ASP A 140 -9.14 6.72 16.34
CA ASP A 140 -8.97 8.16 16.32
C ASP A 140 -7.51 8.62 16.15
N ASP A 141 -6.58 7.82 16.65
CA ASP A 141 -5.15 8.10 16.53
C ASP A 141 -4.44 7.29 15.43
N ILE A 142 -4.97 6.11 15.09
CA ILE A 142 -4.26 5.14 14.26
C ILE A 142 -4.86 5.10 12.87
N ILE A 143 -4.01 5.31 11.86
CA ILE A 143 -4.37 5.17 10.45
C ILE A 143 -3.53 4.08 9.83
N ARG A 144 -4.15 3.29 8.96
CA ARG A 144 -3.50 2.25 8.17
C ARG A 144 -3.64 2.55 6.68
N TRP A 145 -2.52 2.55 5.97
CA TRP A 145 -2.48 2.57 4.52
C TRP A 145 -2.15 1.17 4.03
N ARG A 146 -2.88 0.71 3.01
CA ARG A 146 -2.52 -0.48 2.23
C ARG A 146 -2.20 -0.06 0.81
N GLY A 147 -1.14 -0.65 0.26
CA GLY A 147 -0.78 -0.45 -1.13
C GLY A 147 -0.26 -1.71 -1.79
N GLU A 148 -0.16 -1.64 -3.11
CA GLU A 148 0.20 -2.75 -3.98
C GLU A 148 1.38 -2.36 -4.84
N PHE A 149 2.33 -3.27 -5.03
CA PHE A 149 3.49 -3.02 -5.88
C PHE A 149 3.11 -3.06 -7.36
N ASP A 150 3.74 -2.19 -8.15
CA ASP A 150 3.53 -2.20 -9.59
C ASP A 150 3.95 -3.56 -10.19
N GLN A 151 3.19 -4.03 -11.18
CA GLN A 151 3.52 -5.17 -12.06
C GLN A 151 3.59 -6.56 -11.37
N LYS A 152 2.87 -6.81 -10.28
CA LYS A 152 2.85 -8.12 -9.60
C LYS A 152 1.45 -8.56 -9.15
N ILE A 153 1.35 -9.82 -8.71
CA ILE A 153 0.12 -10.41 -8.14
C ILE A 153 -0.19 -9.68 -6.83
N PRO A 154 -1.26 -8.87 -6.77
CA PRO A 154 -1.54 -7.97 -5.65
C PRO A 154 -1.77 -8.69 -4.31
N GLU A 155 -2.33 -9.90 -4.35
CA GLU A 155 -2.61 -10.71 -3.17
C GLU A 155 -1.33 -11.20 -2.47
N ARG A 156 -0.18 -11.16 -3.15
CA ARG A 156 1.11 -11.63 -2.64
C ARG A 156 2.17 -10.53 -2.56
N ASN A 157 1.95 -9.39 -3.21
CA ASN A 157 2.91 -8.30 -3.32
C ASN A 157 2.25 -6.99 -2.93
N TYR A 158 2.17 -6.78 -1.63
CA TYR A 158 1.52 -5.62 -1.04
C TYR A 158 2.33 -5.12 0.15
N PHE A 159 1.97 -3.93 0.62
CA PHE A 159 2.52 -3.38 1.84
C PHE A 159 1.42 -2.77 2.69
N THR A 160 1.68 -2.71 3.99
CA THR A 160 0.86 -1.98 4.95
C THR A 160 1.74 -1.01 5.73
N ILE A 161 1.18 0.15 6.05
CA ILE A 161 1.81 1.16 6.91
C ILE A 161 0.76 1.48 7.97
N THR A 162 1.03 1.17 9.23
CA THR A 162 0.16 1.50 10.35
C THR A 162 0.87 2.52 11.23
N GLN A 163 0.28 3.70 11.39
CA GLN A 163 0.88 4.81 12.13
C GLN A 163 -0.04 5.29 13.25
N SER A 164 0.51 5.39 14.45
CA SER A 164 -0.04 6.16 15.56
C SER A 164 0.58 7.56 15.55
N HIS A 165 -0.26 8.58 15.56
CA HIS A 165 0.21 9.97 15.56
C HIS A 165 0.65 10.42 16.95
N LYS A 166 -0.13 10.13 17.99
CA LYS A 166 0.17 10.48 19.39
C LYS A 166 1.46 9.84 19.86
N ASP A 167 1.67 8.57 19.54
CA ASP A 167 2.85 7.85 20.00
C ASP A 167 4.05 8.02 19.06
N ARG A 168 3.90 8.72 17.93
CA ARG A 168 4.96 8.87 16.90
C ARG A 168 5.57 7.53 16.54
N TYR A 169 4.71 6.54 16.32
CA TYR A 169 5.09 5.14 16.17
C TYR A 169 4.49 4.59 14.89
N THR A 170 5.30 3.89 14.10
CA THR A 170 4.91 3.36 12.80
C THR A 170 5.43 1.94 12.64
N ILE A 171 4.55 1.06 12.20
CA ILE A 171 4.90 -0.29 11.73
C ILE A 171 4.63 -0.36 10.24
N ILE A 172 5.63 -0.80 9.48
CA ILE A 172 5.52 -1.03 8.05
C ILE A 172 5.75 -2.52 7.81
N GLN A 173 4.84 -3.16 7.08
CA GLN A 173 5.03 -4.54 6.63
C GLN A 173 5.08 -4.56 5.11
N VAL A 174 6.12 -5.17 4.57
CA VAL A 174 6.33 -5.32 3.14
C VAL A 174 6.32 -6.81 2.80
N TYR A 175 5.36 -7.22 2.00
CA TYR A 175 5.26 -8.58 1.46
C TYR A 175 5.63 -8.54 -0.01
N SER A 176 6.67 -9.28 -0.39
CA SER A 176 7.16 -9.29 -1.76
C SER A 176 7.71 -10.65 -2.14
N ASP A 177 7.81 -10.90 -3.44
CA ASP A 177 8.45 -12.10 -3.99
C ASP A 177 9.95 -12.25 -3.69
N VAL A 178 10.63 -11.20 -3.19
CA VAL A 178 12.05 -11.30 -2.77
C VAL A 178 12.21 -11.49 -1.26
N GLY A 179 11.13 -11.34 -0.49
CA GLY A 179 11.17 -11.45 0.96
C GLY A 179 10.06 -10.66 1.66
N ASN A 180 9.91 -10.94 2.95
CA ASN A 180 8.98 -10.26 3.84
C ASN A 180 9.78 -9.45 4.87
N TYR A 181 9.45 -8.17 4.98
CA TYR A 181 10.20 -7.24 5.82
C TYR A 181 9.25 -6.49 6.74
N ILE A 182 9.73 -6.21 7.94
CA ILE A 182 9.06 -5.34 8.90
C ILE A 182 9.97 -4.16 9.20
N ALA A 183 9.41 -2.95 9.15
CA ALA A 183 10.04 -1.76 9.70
C ALA A 183 9.31 -1.35 10.96
N GLU A 184 10.06 -1.17 12.04
CA GLU A 184 9.57 -0.63 13.30
C GLU A 184 10.22 0.72 13.55
N ILE A 185 9.40 1.76 13.70
CA ILE A 185 9.84 3.16 13.71
C ILE A 185 9.24 3.86 14.92
N LYS A 186 10.10 4.54 15.69
CA LYS A 186 9.73 5.40 16.81
C LYS A 186 10.39 6.76 16.64
N ASN A 187 9.63 7.84 16.84
CA ASN A 187 10.12 9.21 16.77
C ASN A 187 10.82 9.59 15.45
N GLY A 188 10.52 8.89 14.35
CA GLY A 188 11.12 9.13 13.03
C GLY A 188 12.41 8.36 12.77
N GLN A 189 12.81 7.46 13.67
CA GLN A 189 13.95 6.57 13.48
C GLN A 189 13.51 5.12 13.66
N GLY A 190 14.11 4.20 12.91
CA GLY A 190 13.67 2.81 12.94
C GLY A 190 14.69 1.83 12.41
N ARG A 191 14.27 0.57 12.39
CA ARG A 191 14.98 -0.52 11.74
C ARG A 191 14.05 -1.29 10.84
N VAL A 192 14.57 -1.70 9.69
CA VAL A 192 13.98 -2.70 8.81
C VAL A 192 14.70 -4.01 9.04
N GLN A 193 13.97 -5.10 9.19
CA GLN A 193 14.53 -6.45 9.28
C GLN A 193 13.65 -7.45 8.52
N THR A 194 14.19 -8.63 8.25
CA THR A 194 13.37 -9.74 7.75
C THR A 194 12.43 -10.21 8.86
N MET A 195 11.22 -10.63 8.51
CA MET A 195 10.23 -11.04 9.52
C MET A 195 10.68 -12.27 10.34
N ASP A 196 11.53 -13.13 9.76
CA ASP A 196 12.08 -14.30 10.44
C ASP A 196 13.01 -13.92 11.62
N GLN A 197 13.58 -12.71 11.61
CA GLN A 197 14.44 -12.18 12.69
C GLN A 197 13.65 -11.49 13.81
N GLY A 198 12.32 -11.44 13.72
CA GLY A 198 11.45 -10.78 14.72
C GLY A 198 11.22 -11.58 16.01
N ILE A 199 11.63 -12.85 16.04
CA ILE A 199 11.38 -13.77 17.15
C ILE A 199 12.70 -14.45 17.52
N GLU A 200 13.24 -14.07 18.68
CA GLU A 200 14.26 -14.87 19.37
C GLU A 200 13.58 -15.46 20.62
N ASP A 201 13.13 -16.70 20.53
CA ASP A 201 12.61 -17.46 21.66
C ASP A 201 13.58 -18.57 22.07
N GLN A 202 13.69 -18.78 23.38
CA GLN A 202 14.26 -20.00 23.94
C GLN A 202 13.09 -20.91 24.29
N GLU A 203 13.17 -22.19 23.90
CA GLU A 203 12.18 -23.18 24.30
C GLU A 203 12.05 -23.17 25.82
N LEU A 204 10.81 -22.96 26.30
CA LEU A 204 10.50 -23.03 27.72
C LEU A 204 10.56 -24.51 28.13
N HIS A 205 11.51 -24.87 28.98
CA HIS A 205 11.56 -26.19 29.61
C HIS A 205 10.98 -26.11 31.02
N ASP A 206 10.03 -26.98 31.33
CA ASP A 206 9.55 -27.19 32.70
C ASP A 206 10.69 -27.77 33.55
N HIS A 207 11.02 -27.11 34.66
CA HIS A 207 11.91 -27.62 35.71
C HIS A 207 11.10 -28.23 36.86
#